data_AF-A0A9E1J0V2-F1
#
_entry.id   AF-A0A9E1J0V2-F1
#
_cell.length_a   1.000
_cell.length_b   1.000
_cell.length_c   1.000
_cell.angle_alpha   90.00
_cell.angle_beta   90.00
_cell.angle_gamma   90.00
#
_symmetry.space_group_name_H-M   'P 1'
#
loop_
_entity.id
_entity.type
_entity.pdbx_description
1 polymer ?
#
loop_
_entity_poly.entity_id
_entity_poly.type
_entity_poly.pdbx_seq_one_letter_code
_entity_poly.pdbx_strand_id
1 'polypeptide(L)'
;MSPNITANELSSAVEKNCWVLTPGHAGMENQALALAAAVGLPHTVKRVYPRPPWTWLPPGWWPWPLKALDGDSDGIAAPWPDLLITCGRRAVPYALLVKRASGGATTIVHIQNPQTRIDAFDLVAPPR
;
A
#
# COMPACT_ATOMS: atom_id res chain seq x y z
N MET A 1 -18.38 -45.34 -10.89
CA MET A 1 -17.00 -44.98 -11.26
C MET A 1 -16.99 -43.46 -11.38
N SER A 2 -16.88 -42.79 -10.23
CA SER A 2 -16.97 -41.32 -10.14
C SER A 2 -15.56 -40.76 -10.26
N PRO A 3 -15.30 -39.78 -11.15
CA PRO A 3 -14.00 -39.15 -11.19
C PRO A 3 -13.80 -38.34 -9.90
N ASN A 4 -12.76 -38.71 -9.15
CA ASN A 4 -12.21 -37.96 -8.03
C ASN A 4 -11.79 -36.58 -8.55
N ILE A 5 -12.59 -35.56 -8.23
CA ILE A 5 -12.15 -34.17 -8.30
C ILE A 5 -11.11 -34.02 -7.18
N THR A 6 -9.84 -34.18 -7.53
CA THR A 6 -8.71 -33.95 -6.64
C THR A 6 -8.79 -32.54 -6.08
N ALA A 7 -8.66 -32.41 -4.76
CA ALA A 7 -8.58 -31.18 -3.97
C ALA A 7 -7.43 -30.21 -4.36
N ASN A 8 -6.84 -30.39 -5.54
CA ASN A 8 -5.65 -29.72 -6.02
C ASN A 8 -5.93 -28.65 -7.09
N GLU A 9 -7.17 -28.48 -7.55
CA GLU A 9 -7.57 -27.35 -8.42
C GLU A 9 -7.98 -26.09 -7.64
N LEU A 10 -8.13 -26.19 -6.31
CA LEU A 10 -8.49 -25.07 -5.43
C LEU A 10 -7.27 -24.33 -4.82
N SER A 11 -6.04 -24.81 -5.08
CA SER A 11 -4.81 -24.27 -4.46
C SER A 11 -4.01 -23.31 -5.37
N SER A 12 -4.60 -22.82 -6.46
CA SER A 12 -3.92 -21.94 -7.42
C SER A 12 -4.68 -20.68 -7.82
N ALA A 13 -5.75 -20.31 -7.10
CA ALA A 13 -6.09 -18.90 -6.99
C ALA A 13 -5.05 -18.29 -6.05
N VAL A 14 -4.07 -17.57 -6.59
CA VAL A 14 -3.15 -16.77 -5.75
C VAL A 14 -4.02 -15.93 -4.83
N GLU A 15 -3.99 -16.25 -3.53
CA GLU A 15 -4.77 -15.52 -2.52
C GLU A 15 -4.44 -14.05 -2.65
N LYS A 16 -5.43 -13.25 -3.05
CA LYS A 16 -5.25 -11.82 -3.27
C LYS A 16 -4.78 -11.20 -1.97
N ASN A 17 -3.64 -10.52 -2.01
CA ASN A 17 -3.04 -9.96 -0.82
C ASN A 17 -3.13 -8.43 -0.82
N CYS A 18 -3.30 -7.87 0.38
CA CYS A 18 -3.44 -6.44 0.59
C CYS A 18 -2.32 -5.91 1.48
N TRP A 19 -1.78 -4.73 1.16
CA TRP A 19 -0.90 -4.00 2.07
C TRP A 19 -1.59 -2.75 2.60
N VAL A 20 -1.39 -2.48 3.88
CA VAL A 20 -1.78 -1.24 4.53
C VAL A 20 -0.51 -0.45 4.85
N LEU A 21 -0.21 0.59 4.07
CA LEU A 21 1.01 1.38 4.22
C LEU A 21 0.73 2.71 4.91
N THR A 22 1.37 2.93 6.06
CA THR A 22 1.07 4.03 6.98
C THR A 22 2.34 4.57 7.65
N PRO A 23 2.40 5.87 8.00
CA PRO A 23 3.47 6.43 8.82
C PRO A 23 3.32 6.18 10.33
N GLY A 24 2.40 5.30 10.76
CA GLY A 24 2.24 4.91 12.17
C GLY A 24 1.44 5.89 13.05
N HIS A 25 0.87 6.95 12.47
CA HIS A 25 -0.03 7.84 13.21
C HIS A 25 -1.35 7.14 13.48
N ALA A 26 -1.68 6.88 14.75
CA ALA A 26 -2.81 6.04 15.18
C ALA A 26 -4.14 6.36 14.46
N GLY A 27 -4.51 7.64 14.31
CA GLY A 27 -5.74 8.02 13.62
C GLY A 27 -5.75 7.68 12.13
N MET A 28 -4.62 7.86 11.44
CA MET A 28 -4.47 7.54 10.01
C MET A 28 -4.39 6.03 9.79
N GLU A 29 -3.65 5.33 10.65
CA GLU A 29 -3.53 3.88 10.63
C GLU A 29 -4.90 3.21 10.82
N ASN A 30 -5.69 3.66 11.79
CA ASN A 30 -7.03 3.13 12.03
C ASN A 30 -7.95 3.30 10.81
N GLN A 31 -7.88 4.43 10.09
CA GLN A 31 -8.66 4.62 8.85
C GLN A 31 -8.25 3.62 7.76
N ALA A 32 -6.95 3.40 7.59
CA ALA A 32 -6.42 2.48 6.60
C ALA A 32 -6.74 1.01 6.94
N LEU A 33 -6.63 0.64 8.22
CA LEU A 33 -7.02 -0.67 8.73
C LEU A 33 -8.53 -0.92 8.61
N ALA A 34 -9.36 0.07 8.96
CA ALA A 34 -10.82 -0.05 8.83
C ALA A 34 -11.24 -0.28 7.38
N LEU A 35 -10.61 0.42 6.42
CA LEU A 35 -10.85 0.19 5.00
C LEU A 35 -10.39 -1.21 4.57
N ALA A 36 -9.19 -1.65 4.99
CA ALA A 36 -8.70 -2.99 4.68
C ALA A 36 -9.61 -4.09 5.24
N ALA A 37 -10.10 -3.92 6.47
CA ALA A 37 -11.06 -4.81 7.09
C ALA A 37 -12.39 -4.85 6.34
N ALA A 38 -12.89 -3.70 5.87
CA ALA A 38 -14.11 -3.63 5.07
C ALA A 38 -13.96 -4.29 3.69
N VAL A 39 -12.77 -4.26 3.10
CA VAL A 39 -12.45 -4.96 1.85
C VAL A 39 -12.41 -6.49 2.06
N GLY A 40 -12.06 -6.96 3.25
CA GLY A 40 -12.11 -8.37 3.61
C GLY A 40 -10.95 -9.22 3.05
N LEU A 41 -9.91 -8.60 2.50
CA LEU A 41 -8.70 -9.29 2.03
C LEU A 41 -7.70 -9.51 3.18
N PRO A 42 -6.92 -10.61 3.14
CA PRO A 42 -5.79 -10.77 4.05
C PRO A 42 -4.81 -9.62 3.84
N HIS A 43 -4.52 -8.87 4.91
CA HIS A 43 -3.71 -7.67 4.82
C HIS A 43 -2.49 -7.69 5.75
N THR A 44 -1.40 -7.13 5.26
CA THR A 44 -0.17 -6.88 6.03
C THR A 44 0.00 -5.38 6.24
N VAL A 45 0.27 -4.97 7.47
CA VAL A 45 0.59 -3.56 7.78
C VAL A 45 2.07 -3.31 7.50
N LYS A 46 2.35 -2.23 6.79
CA LYS A 46 3.69 -1.73 6.45
C LYS A 46 3.85 -0.33 7.02
N ARG A 47 4.57 -0.21 8.14
CA ARG A 47 4.85 1.05 8.80
C ARG A 47 6.13 1.66 8.24
N VAL A 48 6.05 2.90 7.79
CA VAL A 48 7.16 3.59 7.13
C VAL A 48 7.45 4.93 7.82
N TYR A 49 8.68 5.14 8.23
CA TYR A 49 9.07 6.33 8.97
C TYR A 49 10.13 7.09 8.16
N PRO A 50 9.71 7.93 7.21
CA PRO A 50 10.64 8.71 6.42
C PRO A 50 11.34 9.78 7.26
N ARG A 51 12.64 9.98 7.02
CA ARG A 51 13.50 10.96 7.69
C ARG A 51 13.82 12.18 6.82
N PRO A 52 14.19 13.33 7.41
CA PRO A 52 14.79 14.44 6.68
C PRO A 52 16.03 14.01 5.88
N PRO A 53 16.37 14.68 4.76
CA PRO A 53 15.68 15.84 4.20
C PRO A 53 14.43 15.51 3.37
N TRP A 54 14.11 14.24 3.12
CA TRP A 54 12.98 13.86 2.27
C TRP A 54 11.64 14.37 2.79
N THR A 55 11.41 14.34 4.10
CA THR A 55 10.16 14.86 4.69
C THR A 55 9.90 16.34 4.45
N TRP A 56 10.95 17.12 4.14
CA TRP A 56 10.86 18.55 3.77
C TRP A 56 10.42 18.74 2.33
N LEU A 57 10.64 17.75 1.46
CA LEU A 57 10.27 17.81 0.06
C LEU A 57 8.78 17.48 -0.12
N PRO A 58 8.13 18.06 -1.16
CA PRO A 58 6.82 17.60 -1.61
C PRO A 58 6.83 16.10 -1.95
N PRO A 59 5.76 15.35 -1.68
CA PRO A 59 5.77 13.88 -1.82
C PRO A 59 6.04 13.38 -3.24
N GLY A 60 5.60 14.14 -4.25
CA GLY A 60 5.86 13.80 -5.65
C GLY A 60 7.32 13.98 -6.10
N TRP A 61 8.17 14.56 -5.26
CA TRP A 61 9.54 14.97 -5.60
C TRP A 61 10.61 14.14 -4.89
N TRP A 62 10.29 12.93 -4.44
CA TRP A 62 11.25 12.08 -3.73
C TRP A 62 11.94 11.13 -4.73
N PRO A 63 13.19 11.40 -5.15
CA PRO A 63 13.86 10.60 -6.18
C PRO A 63 14.20 9.18 -5.71
N TRP A 64 14.43 9.00 -4.40
CA TRP A 64 14.75 7.70 -3.81
C TRP A 64 13.97 7.47 -2.50
N PRO A 65 12.67 7.13 -2.56
CA PRO A 65 11.83 6.99 -1.38
C PRO A 65 12.37 5.97 -0.36
N LEU A 66 12.95 4.86 -0.83
CA LEU A 66 13.52 3.83 0.05
C LEU A 66 14.70 4.32 0.87
N LYS A 67 15.48 5.30 0.37
CA LYS A 67 16.59 5.91 1.14
C LYS A 67 16.10 6.79 2.29
N ALA A 68 14.84 7.22 2.26
CA ALA A 68 14.26 8.01 3.32
C ALA A 68 13.84 7.16 4.53
N LEU A 69 13.67 5.85 4.36
CA LEU A 69 13.23 4.96 5.43
C LEU A 69 14.23 4.94 6.59
N ASP A 70 13.69 4.84 7.80
CA ASP A 70 14.49 4.56 8.97
C ASP A 70 14.72 3.07 9.22
N GLY A 71 15.48 2.77 10.28
CA GLY A 71 15.76 1.38 10.68
C GLY A 71 14.55 0.66 11.27
N ASP A 72 13.55 1.41 11.75
CA ASP A 72 12.33 0.88 12.35
C ASP A 72 11.21 0.69 11.31
N SER A 73 11.47 1.10 10.06
CA SER A 73 10.53 0.99 8.96
C SER A 73 10.47 -0.43 8.39
N ASP A 74 9.27 -0.85 8.01
CA ASP A 74 9.06 -2.11 7.32
C ASP A 74 9.67 -2.08 5.91
N GLY A 75 10.18 -3.24 5.49
CA GLY A 75 10.70 -3.43 4.14
C GLY A 75 9.60 -3.34 3.07
N ILE A 76 9.89 -2.55 2.02
CA ILE A 76 9.07 -2.40 0.82
C ILE A 76 9.80 -3.07 -0.33
N ALA A 77 9.52 -4.35 -0.53
CA ALA A 77 10.09 -5.17 -1.58
C ALA A 77 9.08 -6.23 -2.01
N ALA A 78 9.25 -6.79 -3.20
CA ALA A 78 8.42 -7.87 -3.71
C ALA A 78 8.34 -9.06 -2.70
N PRO A 79 7.25 -9.84 -2.69
CA PRO A 79 6.13 -9.84 -3.65
C PRO A 79 5.19 -8.63 -3.47
N TRP A 80 4.80 -8.00 -4.59
CA TRP A 80 3.92 -6.83 -4.57
C TRP A 80 2.47 -7.23 -4.27
N PRO A 81 1.69 -6.37 -3.59
CA PRO A 81 0.29 -6.67 -3.31
C PRO A 81 -0.60 -6.41 -4.53
N ASP A 82 -1.75 -7.08 -4.54
CA ASP A 82 -2.83 -6.80 -5.48
C ASP A 82 -3.51 -5.47 -5.14
N LEU A 83 -3.63 -5.19 -3.83
CA LEU A 83 -4.21 -3.97 -3.29
C LEU A 83 -3.26 -3.28 -2.30
N LEU A 84 -2.98 -2.01 -2.53
CA LEU A 84 -2.25 -1.16 -1.60
C LEU A 84 -3.15 -0.05 -1.09
N ILE A 85 -3.46 -0.09 0.20
CA ILE A 85 -4.18 0.97 0.91
C ILE A 85 -3.15 1.84 1.61
N THR A 86 -3.18 3.14 1.35
CA THR A 86 -2.24 4.10 1.94
C THR A 86 -2.99 5.22 2.63
N CYS A 87 -2.42 5.80 3.68
CA CYS A 87 -2.98 6.97 4.35
C CYS A 87 -1.91 8.01 4.67
N GLY A 88 -2.22 9.27 4.35
CA GLY A 88 -1.41 10.42 4.69
C GLY A 88 -0.27 10.73 3.71
N ARG A 89 0.18 11.99 3.76
CA ARG A 89 1.15 12.56 2.82
C ARG A 89 2.48 11.80 2.71
N ARG A 90 2.96 11.23 3.82
CA ARG A 90 4.24 10.52 3.90
C ARG A 90 4.23 9.12 3.29
N ALA A 91 3.04 8.54 3.09
CA ALA A 91 2.86 7.25 2.43
C ALA A 91 2.90 7.36 0.90
N VAL A 92 2.59 8.54 0.35
CA VAL A 92 2.48 8.79 -1.10
C VAL A 92 3.71 8.36 -1.89
N PRO A 93 4.96 8.74 -1.53
CA PRO A 93 6.15 8.39 -2.33
C PRO A 93 6.34 6.88 -2.45
N TYR A 94 5.98 6.14 -1.40
CA TYR A 94 6.05 4.68 -1.35
C TYR A 94 4.95 4.03 -2.17
N ALA A 95 3.74 4.59 -2.16
CA ALA A 95 2.67 4.13 -3.02
C ALA A 95 3.06 4.24 -4.51
N LEU A 96 3.60 5.39 -4.93
CA LEU A 96 4.07 5.60 -6.30
C LEU A 96 5.22 4.65 -6.66
N LEU A 97 6.13 4.40 -5.72
CA LEU A 97 7.20 3.42 -5.90
C LEU A 97 6.64 2.02 -6.14
N VAL A 98 5.68 1.57 -5.33
CA VAL A 98 5.06 0.25 -5.50
C VAL A 98 4.32 0.15 -6.84
N LYS A 99 3.54 1.18 -7.24
CA LYS A 99 2.86 1.20 -8.54
C LYS A 99 3.82 0.96 -9.70
N ARG A 100 4.94 1.70 -9.67
CA ARG A 100 5.96 1.62 -10.69
C ARG A 100 6.69 0.27 -10.66
N ALA A 101 7.03 -0.21 -9.48
CA ALA A 101 7.79 -1.44 -9.30
C ALA A 101 6.96 -2.71 -9.59
N SER A 102 5.63 -2.65 -9.41
CA SER A 102 4.71 -3.71 -9.81
C SER A 102 4.25 -3.63 -11.26
N GLY A 103 4.75 -2.65 -12.05
CA GLY A 103 4.34 -2.46 -13.44
C GLY A 103 2.86 -2.11 -13.61
N GLY A 104 2.23 -1.53 -12.58
CA GLY A 104 0.80 -1.22 -12.56
C GLY A 104 -0.10 -2.38 -12.12
N ALA A 105 0.44 -3.53 -11.71
CA ALA A 105 -0.36 -4.66 -11.22
C ALA A 105 -1.00 -4.39 -9.85
N THR A 106 -0.40 -3.53 -9.03
CA THR A 106 -0.94 -3.14 -7.73
C THR A 106 -1.98 -2.03 -7.89
N THR A 107 -3.21 -2.29 -7.45
CA THR A 107 -4.25 -1.27 -7.31
C THR A 107 -3.96 -0.41 -6.08
N ILE A 108 -3.91 0.91 -6.24
CA ILE A 108 -3.59 1.83 -5.14
C ILE A 108 -4.81 2.65 -4.74
N VAL A 109 -5.20 2.48 -3.48
CA VAL A 109 -6.22 3.28 -2.80
C VAL A 109 -5.55 4.19 -1.79
N HIS A 110 -5.81 5.49 -1.87
CA HIS A 110 -5.29 6.47 -0.91
C HIS A 110 -6.42 7.10 -0.10
N ILE A 111 -6.26 7.12 1.22
CA ILE A 111 -7.15 7.80 2.15
C ILE A 111 -6.57 9.18 2.47
N GLN A 112 -7.43 10.19 2.48
CA GLN A 112 -7.12 11.63 2.58
C GLN A 112 -6.71 12.26 1.24
N ASN A 113 -6.55 13.59 1.25
CA ASN A 113 -6.02 14.31 0.10
C ASN A 113 -4.50 14.07 0.00
N PRO A 114 -4.00 13.45 -1.09
CA PRO A 114 -2.58 13.11 -1.24
C PRO A 114 -1.68 14.34 -1.44
N GLN A 115 -2.24 15.54 -1.65
CA GLN A 115 -1.52 16.78 -1.95
C GLN A 115 -0.54 16.65 -3.13
N THR A 116 -0.84 15.75 -4.06
CA THR A 116 -0.14 15.52 -5.32
C THR A 116 -1.18 15.19 -6.39
N ARG A 117 -0.73 14.85 -7.60
CA ARG A 117 -1.64 14.47 -8.70
C ARG A 117 -2.45 13.23 -8.31
N ILE A 118 -3.78 13.38 -8.37
CA ILE A 118 -4.76 12.34 -8.00
C ILE A 118 -4.71 11.17 -9.01
N ASP A 119 -4.41 11.47 -10.27
CA ASP A 119 -4.28 10.50 -11.37
C ASP A 119 -3.18 9.43 -11.16
N ALA A 120 -2.28 9.66 -10.20
CA ALA A 120 -1.26 8.70 -9.83
C ALA A 120 -1.84 7.52 -9.02
N PHE A 121 -3.05 7.67 -8.47
CA PHE A 121 -3.78 6.67 -7.68
C PHE A 121 -4.96 6.12 -8.47
N ASP A 122 -5.38 4.90 -8.15
CA ASP A 122 -6.55 4.28 -8.78
C ASP A 122 -7.83 4.71 -8.07
N LEU A 123 -7.76 4.98 -6.77
CA LEU A 123 -8.84 5.57 -5.99
C LEU A 123 -8.31 6.51 -4.90
N VAL A 124 -9.00 7.63 -4.67
CA VAL A 124 -8.74 8.54 -3.55
C VAL A 124 -10.02 8.78 -2.76
N ALA A 125 -9.97 8.54 -1.45
CA ALA A 125 -11.07 8.73 -0.51
C ALA A 125 -10.73 9.86 0.49
N PRO A 126 -11.09 11.12 0.19
CA PRO A 126 -10.93 12.21 1.15
C PRO A 126 -11.97 12.10 2.27
N PRO A 127 -11.63 12.51 3.53
CA PRO A 127 -12.62 12.62 4.60
C PRO A 127 -13.69 13.66 4.22
N ARG A 128 -14.94 13.41 4.63
CA ARG A 128 -16.06 14.36 4.50
C ARG A 128 -16.08 15.35 5.65
#